data_AF-A0A7W7PEL4-F1
#
_entry.id   AF-A0A7W7PEL4-F1
#
_cell.length_a   1.000
_cell.length_b   1.000
_cell.length_c   1.000
_cell.angle_alpha   90.00
_cell.angle_beta   90.00
_cell.angle_gamma   90.00
#
_symmetry.space_group_name_H-M   'P 1'
#
loop_
_entity.id
_entity.type
_entity.pdbx_description
1 polymer ?
#
loop_
_entity_poly.entity_id
_entity_poly.type
_entity_poly.pdbx_seq_one_letter_code
_entity_poly.pdbx_strand_id
1 'polypeptide(L)'
;MSTGAAPVRLLDAASAAELHRAAAKILTEFGTSATSPELLARVAGSAADLSEPIRHQLRPVDTDDGLFVLRGLAVDDTGIGPTPAGWATAGDSGAVHDIVMLLLATVMGDPIAWQGQQNGRFVHNIVPAPGHEQEQTGASSDVLLSPHTEDAFHPGRAHLLMLGCMRNHDHIATTAASIRKVRLDDADLDTLARPALPILPDDAYTEARGFEGLPPDVPTLWRSADGLTLRFDPAYTPLERATPGHRAAYRRLEAELARVSVAVSLAPGEVLVVDNDLVVHGRVPFKARYDGTDRWLKRASVRVLGRDTRPPAEAAEHGYGQAAVEAHAA
;
A
#
# COMPACT_ATOMS: atom_id res chain seq x y z
N MET A 1 -9.12 13.29 -15.17
CA MET A 1 -9.33 12.57 -13.90
C MET A 1 -10.71 12.92 -13.40
N SER A 2 -11.53 11.91 -13.07
CA SER A 2 -12.86 12.13 -12.48
C SER A 2 -12.69 12.74 -11.09
N THR A 3 -13.42 13.80 -10.77
CA THR A 3 -13.34 14.53 -9.49
C THR A 3 -14.12 13.84 -8.36
N GLY A 4 -14.34 12.52 -8.46
CA GLY A 4 -14.95 11.78 -7.36
C GLY A 4 -14.06 11.86 -6.14
N ALA A 5 -14.55 12.45 -5.05
CA ALA A 5 -13.82 12.47 -3.80
C ALA A 5 -13.72 11.04 -3.26
N ALA A 6 -12.54 10.64 -2.80
CA ALA A 6 -12.36 9.37 -2.08
C ALA A 6 -13.31 9.32 -0.87
N PRO A 7 -13.94 8.17 -0.58
CA PRO A 7 -14.76 8.02 0.62
C PRO A 7 -13.97 8.39 1.87
N VAL A 8 -14.60 9.14 2.78
CA VAL A 8 -13.94 9.64 4.00
C VAL A 8 -14.56 8.96 5.22
N ARG A 9 -13.71 8.53 6.15
CA ARG A 9 -14.08 8.05 7.48
C ARG A 9 -13.46 8.96 8.54
N LEU A 10 -14.25 9.35 9.53
CA LEU A 10 -13.84 10.35 10.52
C LEU A 10 -13.62 9.69 11.88
N LEU A 11 -12.41 9.83 12.42
CA LEU A 11 -12.14 9.63 13.84
C LEU A 11 -12.56 10.88 14.60
N ASP A 12 -13.36 10.71 15.64
CA ASP A 12 -13.62 11.78 16.58
C ASP A 12 -12.36 12.09 17.43
N ALA A 13 -12.39 13.22 18.13
CA ALA A 13 -11.27 13.67 18.94
C ALA A 13 -10.93 12.69 20.09
N ALA A 14 -11.92 11.96 20.61
CA ALA A 14 -11.69 11.00 21.69
C ALA A 14 -10.93 9.77 21.18
N SER A 15 -11.33 9.26 20.02
CA SER A 15 -10.73 8.14 19.30
C SER A 15 -9.30 8.46 18.85
N ALA A 16 -9.08 9.66 18.28
CA ALA A 16 -7.75 10.12 17.90
C ALA A 16 -6.82 10.24 19.13
N ALA A 17 -7.34 10.79 20.24
CA ALA A 17 -6.56 10.91 21.46
C ALA A 17 -6.29 9.55 22.13
N GLU A 18 -7.20 8.59 22.00
CA GLU A 18 -7.01 7.20 22.46
C GLU A 18 -5.86 6.52 21.71
N LEU A 19 -5.88 6.55 20.37
CA LEU A 19 -4.79 6.02 19.53
C LEU A 19 -3.45 6.66 19.88
N HIS A 20 -3.41 8.00 19.98
CA HIS A 20 -2.19 8.71 20.35
C HIS A 20 -1.69 8.32 21.74
N ARG A 21 -2.57 8.22 22.75
CA ARG A 21 -2.17 7.80 24.10
C ARG A 21 -1.63 6.37 24.11
N ALA A 22 -2.27 5.45 23.39
CA ALA A 22 -1.80 4.07 23.27
C ALA A 22 -0.41 4.03 22.62
N ALA A 23 -0.22 4.72 21.49
CA ALA A 23 1.05 4.78 20.79
C ALA A 23 2.16 5.44 21.62
N ALA A 24 1.87 6.58 22.28
CA ALA A 24 2.84 7.27 23.13
C ALA A 24 3.23 6.42 24.36
N LYS A 25 2.30 5.66 24.94
CA LYS A 25 2.59 4.73 26.04
C LYS A 25 3.54 3.63 25.58
N ILE A 26 3.28 3.00 24.43
CA ILE A 26 4.17 1.98 23.85
C ILE A 26 5.54 2.60 23.55
N LEU A 27 5.58 3.78 22.91
CA LEU A 27 6.85 4.44 22.60
C LEU A 27 7.66 4.76 23.88
N THR A 28 7.00 5.17 24.96
CA THR A 28 7.66 5.44 26.25
C THR A 28 8.19 4.17 26.89
N GLU A 29 7.46 3.06 26.75
CA GLU A 29 7.83 1.74 27.31
C GLU A 29 9.05 1.13 26.60
N PHE A 30 9.12 1.26 25.27
CA PHE A 30 10.16 0.63 24.44
C PHE A 30 11.30 1.58 24.02
N GLY A 31 11.06 2.90 24.02
CA GLY A 31 12.02 3.92 23.61
C GLY A 31 12.27 4.03 22.10
N THR A 32 11.62 3.20 21.28
CA THR A 32 11.80 3.12 19.82
C THR A 32 10.52 2.63 19.14
N SER A 33 10.41 2.86 17.82
CA SER A 33 9.40 2.23 16.95
C SER A 33 9.93 0.99 16.22
N ALA A 34 11.21 0.66 16.38
CA ALA A 34 11.79 -0.57 15.85
C ALA A 34 11.03 -1.79 16.41
N THR A 35 10.44 -2.57 15.52
CA THR A 35 9.52 -3.64 15.87
C THR A 35 10.25 -4.87 16.40
N SER A 36 10.43 -4.94 17.72
CA SER A 36 10.78 -6.19 18.42
C SER A 36 9.53 -7.06 18.61
N PRO A 37 9.68 -8.39 18.82
CA PRO A 37 8.55 -9.27 19.14
C PRO A 37 7.72 -8.78 20.34
N GLU A 38 8.37 -8.23 21.37
CA GLU A 38 7.71 -7.70 22.57
C GLU A 38 6.90 -6.43 22.27
N LEU A 39 7.43 -5.54 21.43
CA LEU A 39 6.70 -4.34 20.99
C LEU A 39 5.47 -4.75 20.19
N LEU A 40 5.62 -5.70 19.25
CA LEU A 40 4.50 -6.19 18.43
C LEU A 40 3.43 -6.87 19.28
N ALA A 41 3.81 -7.65 20.30
CA ALA A 41 2.87 -8.22 21.27
C ALA A 41 2.15 -7.12 22.08
N ARG A 42 2.86 -6.05 22.48
CA ARG A 42 2.26 -4.90 23.17
C ARG A 42 1.29 -4.12 22.28
N VAL A 43 1.62 -3.95 21.00
CA VAL A 43 0.74 -3.38 19.97
C VAL A 43 -0.52 -4.24 19.85
N ALA A 44 -0.39 -5.56 19.71
CA ALA A 44 -1.53 -6.47 19.61
C ALA A 44 -2.47 -6.36 20.81
N GLY A 45 -1.93 -6.40 22.03
CA GLY A 45 -2.73 -6.22 23.25
C GLY A 45 -3.42 -4.86 23.30
N SER A 46 -2.71 -3.78 22.95
CA SER A 46 -3.30 -2.43 22.94
C SER A 46 -4.36 -2.26 21.84
N ALA A 47 -4.16 -2.86 20.67
CA ALA A 47 -5.11 -2.87 19.57
C ALA A 47 -6.39 -3.66 19.91
N ALA A 48 -6.28 -4.74 20.70
CA ALA A 48 -7.41 -5.50 21.22
C ALA A 48 -8.28 -4.69 22.22
N ASP A 49 -7.68 -3.72 22.91
CA ASP A 49 -8.38 -2.88 23.88
C ASP A 49 -8.98 -1.59 23.27
N LEU A 50 -8.71 -1.30 21.99
CA LEU A 50 -9.22 -0.09 21.33
C LEU A 50 -10.75 -0.08 21.27
N SER A 51 -11.31 1.12 21.47
CA SER A 51 -12.75 1.35 21.56
C SER A 51 -13.51 1.04 20.27
N GLU A 52 -14.80 0.73 20.41
CA GLU A 52 -15.66 0.40 19.27
C GLU A 52 -15.78 1.53 18.21
N PRO A 53 -15.81 2.83 18.56
CA PRO A 53 -15.76 3.89 17.56
C PRO A 53 -14.56 3.79 16.60
N ILE A 54 -13.37 3.44 17.11
CA ILE A 54 -12.18 3.23 16.26
C ILE A 54 -12.40 2.03 15.34
N ARG A 55 -12.82 0.88 15.91
CA ARG A 55 -13.07 -0.36 15.16
C ARG A 55 -14.11 -0.16 14.06
N HIS A 56 -15.18 0.59 14.35
CA HIS A 56 -16.21 0.90 13.38
C HIS A 56 -15.68 1.69 12.18
N GLN A 57 -14.76 2.64 12.38
CA GLN A 57 -14.14 3.37 11.27
C GLN A 57 -13.11 2.52 10.49
N LEU A 58 -12.53 1.51 11.14
CA LEU A 58 -11.56 0.58 10.55
C LEU A 58 -12.17 -0.71 9.99
N ARG A 59 -13.50 -0.82 9.95
CA ARG A 59 -14.19 -1.93 9.30
C ARG A 59 -13.74 -2.11 7.83
N PRO A 60 -13.94 -3.27 7.20
CA PRO A 60 -13.58 -3.49 5.81
C PRO A 60 -14.13 -2.41 4.85
N VAL A 61 -13.49 -2.26 3.69
CA VAL A 61 -14.01 -1.40 2.63
C VAL A 61 -15.35 -1.96 2.16
N ASP A 62 -16.38 -1.12 2.16
CA ASP A 62 -17.78 -1.48 1.94
C ASP A 62 -18.36 -0.82 0.67
N THR A 63 -17.50 -0.31 -0.22
CA THR A 63 -17.90 0.40 -1.44
C THR A 63 -17.07 -0.03 -2.65
N ASP A 64 -17.61 0.23 -3.85
CA ASP A 64 -16.91 -0.03 -5.12
C ASP A 64 -15.69 0.88 -5.36
N ASP A 65 -15.46 1.87 -4.49
CA ASP A 65 -14.21 2.64 -4.48
C ASP A 65 -13.01 1.79 -4.11
N GLY A 66 -13.19 0.71 -3.33
CA GLY A 66 -12.08 -0.13 -2.89
C GLY A 66 -11.05 0.59 -2.00
N LEU A 67 -11.38 1.78 -1.49
CA LEU A 67 -10.50 2.60 -0.66
C LEU A 67 -11.30 3.53 0.27
N PHE A 68 -10.64 4.06 1.30
CA PHE A 68 -11.13 5.21 2.06
C PHE A 68 -9.97 6.05 2.62
N VAL A 69 -10.26 7.31 2.95
CA VAL A 69 -9.35 8.19 3.70
C VAL A 69 -9.86 8.33 5.13
N LEU A 70 -9.07 7.85 6.08
CA LEU A 70 -9.29 8.08 7.50
C LEU A 70 -8.75 9.47 7.88
N ARG A 71 -9.59 10.29 8.50
CA ARG A 71 -9.22 11.63 8.98
C ARG A 71 -9.43 11.76 10.48
N GLY A 72 -8.69 12.67 11.10
CA GLY A 72 -8.86 13.03 12.51
C GLY A 72 -7.61 12.80 13.36
N LEU A 73 -6.57 12.17 12.84
CA LEU A 73 -5.26 12.14 13.49
C LEU A 73 -4.57 13.49 13.31
N ALA A 74 -3.75 13.86 14.29
CA ALA A 74 -2.92 15.06 14.23
C ALA A 74 -1.47 14.67 13.99
N VAL A 75 -0.79 15.45 13.16
CA VAL A 75 0.66 15.41 12.97
C VAL A 75 1.18 16.81 13.23
N ASP A 76 2.09 16.95 14.19
CA ASP A 76 2.82 18.20 14.43
C ASP A 76 4.02 18.25 13.49
N ASP A 77 3.90 19.03 12.41
CA ASP A 77 4.93 19.17 11.39
C ASP A 77 6.28 19.66 11.97
N THR A 78 6.24 20.49 13.02
CA THR A 78 7.47 20.93 13.69
C THR A 78 8.05 19.81 14.54
N GLY A 79 7.20 19.09 15.28
CA GLY A 79 7.59 18.00 16.17
C GLY A 79 8.17 16.76 15.47
N ILE A 80 7.71 16.45 14.26
CA ILE A 80 8.26 15.32 13.47
C ILE A 80 9.63 15.63 12.84
N GLY A 81 10.05 16.91 12.84
CA GLY A 81 11.32 17.34 12.27
C GLY A 81 11.35 17.34 10.73
N PRO A 82 12.55 17.50 10.14
CA PRO A 82 12.71 17.49 8.68
C PRO A 82 12.39 16.12 8.10
N THR A 83 11.87 16.12 6.87
CA THR A 83 11.73 14.90 6.07
C THR A 83 13.09 14.22 5.92
N PRO A 84 13.23 12.93 6.25
CA PRO A 84 14.49 12.22 6.11
C PRO A 84 15.01 12.23 4.67
N ALA A 85 16.33 12.30 4.48
CA ALA A 85 16.96 12.28 3.16
C ALA A 85 16.82 10.94 2.41
N GLY A 86 16.40 9.90 3.13
CA GLY A 86 16.12 8.56 2.62
C GLY A 86 15.71 7.63 3.75
N TRP A 87 15.04 6.53 3.40
CA TRP A 87 14.50 5.58 4.38
C TRP A 87 15.57 5.03 5.35
N ALA A 88 16.79 4.81 4.86
CA ALA A 88 17.90 4.27 5.66
C ALA A 88 18.33 5.22 6.79
N THR A 89 18.12 6.53 6.59
CA THR A 89 18.45 7.58 7.56
C THR A 89 17.26 7.97 8.44
N ALA A 90 16.06 7.46 8.14
CA ALA A 90 14.85 7.86 8.83
C ALA A 90 14.82 7.42 10.30
N GLY A 91 15.58 6.39 10.70
CA GLY A 91 15.66 5.97 12.10
C GLY A 91 14.28 5.82 12.75
N ASP A 92 14.08 6.53 13.86
CA ASP A 92 12.84 6.69 14.64
C ASP A 92 12.12 8.04 14.37
N SER A 93 12.40 8.71 13.25
CA SER A 93 11.69 9.94 12.85
C SER A 93 10.19 9.65 12.74
N GLY A 94 9.38 10.34 13.55
CA GLY A 94 7.94 10.10 13.60
C GLY A 94 7.55 8.76 14.26
N ALA A 95 8.37 8.20 15.15
CA ALA A 95 8.14 6.89 15.80
C ALA A 95 6.75 6.70 16.42
N VAL A 96 6.16 7.75 17.00
CA VAL A 96 4.79 7.65 17.54
C VAL A 96 3.77 7.37 16.44
N HIS A 97 3.96 7.94 15.25
CA HIS A 97 3.12 7.70 14.09
C HIS A 97 3.36 6.31 13.48
N ASP A 98 4.57 5.77 13.58
CA ASP A 98 4.84 4.38 13.21
C ASP A 98 4.02 3.42 14.09
N ILE A 99 3.97 3.65 15.40
CA ILE A 99 3.15 2.84 16.31
C ILE A 99 1.65 3.06 16.07
N VAL A 100 1.20 4.29 15.76
CA VAL A 100 -0.20 4.54 15.34
C VAL A 100 -0.53 3.73 14.08
N MET A 101 0.33 3.73 13.07
CA MET A 101 0.13 2.94 11.85
C MET A 101 0.03 1.45 12.15
N LEU A 102 0.86 0.92 13.05
CA LEU A 102 0.78 -0.47 13.50
C LEU A 102 -0.53 -0.78 14.24
N LEU A 103 -0.97 0.07 15.16
CA LEU A 103 -2.26 -0.12 15.86
C LEU A 103 -3.42 -0.17 14.87
N LEU A 104 -3.46 0.76 13.91
CA LEU A 104 -4.49 0.79 12.87
C LEU A 104 -4.44 -0.47 12.00
N ALA A 105 -3.24 -0.89 11.58
CA ALA A 105 -3.02 -2.09 10.80
C ALA A 105 -3.49 -3.35 11.54
N THR A 106 -3.11 -3.51 12.82
CA THR A 106 -3.50 -4.63 13.68
C THR A 106 -5.00 -4.73 13.92
N VAL A 107 -5.74 -3.60 13.93
CA VAL A 107 -7.21 -3.64 14.00
C VAL A 107 -7.82 -4.18 12.70
N MET A 108 -7.19 -3.93 11.55
CA MET A 108 -7.69 -4.33 10.24
C MET A 108 -7.24 -5.73 9.79
N GLY A 109 -6.21 -6.29 10.42
CA GLY A 109 -5.65 -7.61 10.10
C GLY A 109 -4.25 -7.74 10.69
N ASP A 110 -3.40 -8.57 10.08
CA ASP A 110 -2.03 -8.77 10.52
C ASP A 110 -1.06 -7.88 9.72
N PRO A 111 -0.29 -7.00 10.36
CA PRO A 111 0.78 -6.26 9.69
C PRO A 111 1.81 -7.24 9.10
N ILE A 112 2.24 -6.97 7.88
CA ILE A 112 3.29 -7.74 7.19
C ILE A 112 4.45 -6.85 6.74
N ALA A 113 5.63 -7.44 6.66
CA ALA A 113 6.85 -6.80 6.16
C ALA A 113 7.60 -7.73 5.19
N TRP A 114 8.50 -7.14 4.40
CA TRP A 114 9.36 -7.87 3.48
C TRP A 114 10.82 -7.63 3.85
N GLN A 115 11.62 -8.70 4.01
CA GLN A 115 13.05 -8.55 4.33
C GLN A 115 13.78 -7.70 3.28
N GLY A 116 13.48 -7.92 2.00
CA GLY A 116 14.02 -7.14 0.89
C GLY A 116 13.61 -5.67 0.87
N GLN A 117 12.67 -5.23 1.71
CA GLN A 117 12.17 -3.86 1.72
C GLN A 117 12.46 -3.16 3.05
N GLN A 118 13.21 -2.05 2.97
CA GLN A 118 13.60 -1.21 4.12
C GLN A 118 14.08 -2.01 5.35
N ASN A 119 14.81 -3.11 5.12
CA ASN A 119 15.31 -4.06 6.13
C ASN A 119 14.20 -4.73 6.97
N GLY A 120 13.06 -5.08 6.36
CA GLY A 120 11.99 -5.80 7.05
C GLY A 120 11.19 -4.98 8.06
N ARG A 121 11.24 -3.64 7.97
CA ARG A 121 10.40 -2.77 8.81
C ARG A 121 8.92 -2.97 8.49
N PHE A 122 8.06 -3.01 9.50
CA PHE A 122 6.60 -3.07 9.25
C PHE A 122 5.98 -1.72 8.86
N VAL A 123 6.66 -0.61 9.20
CA VAL A 123 6.28 0.72 8.77
C VAL A 123 7.43 1.35 8.00
N HIS A 124 7.16 1.63 6.73
CA HIS A 124 8.14 2.18 5.79
C HIS A 124 8.02 3.69 5.71
N ASN A 125 9.14 4.35 5.38
CA ASN A 125 9.15 5.76 5.01
C ASN A 125 9.13 5.89 3.49
N ILE A 126 8.14 6.59 2.95
CA ILE A 126 8.09 7.03 1.55
C ILE A 126 8.49 8.49 1.52
N VAL A 127 9.72 8.73 1.08
CA VAL A 127 10.35 10.05 0.92
C VAL A 127 11.10 10.03 -0.42
N PRO A 128 11.18 11.16 -1.15
CA PRO A 128 12.03 11.22 -2.34
C PRO A 128 13.49 11.04 -1.95
N ALA A 129 14.23 10.24 -2.71
CA ALA A 129 15.66 10.00 -2.48
C ALA A 129 16.49 10.52 -3.66
N PRO A 130 17.56 11.29 -3.42
CA PRO A 130 18.48 11.71 -4.48
C PRO A 130 19.06 10.51 -5.24
N GLY A 131 19.09 10.58 -6.57
CA GLY A 131 19.59 9.52 -7.45
C GLY A 131 18.55 8.46 -7.85
N HIS A 132 17.34 8.51 -7.28
CA HIS A 132 16.24 7.56 -7.56
C HIS A 132 15.07 8.23 -8.30
N GLU A 133 15.26 9.43 -8.84
CA GLU A 133 14.18 10.31 -9.33
C GLU A 133 13.31 9.68 -10.42
N GLN A 134 13.91 8.80 -11.23
CA GLN A 134 13.33 8.19 -12.44
C GLN A 134 12.87 6.74 -12.25
N GLU A 135 12.98 6.18 -11.04
CA GLU A 135 12.61 4.78 -10.77
C GLU A 135 11.08 4.60 -10.67
N GLN A 136 10.58 3.38 -10.83
CA GLN A 136 9.17 3.03 -10.56
C GLN A 136 8.98 2.58 -9.10
N THR A 137 9.52 3.35 -8.16
CA THR A 137 9.44 3.07 -6.71
C THR A 137 8.92 4.27 -5.93
N GLY A 138 8.61 4.08 -4.64
CA GLY A 138 8.20 5.17 -3.74
C GLY A 138 9.26 6.28 -3.55
N ALA A 139 10.53 6.01 -3.87
CA ALA A 139 11.64 6.96 -3.76
C ALA A 139 11.74 7.95 -4.94
N SER A 140 11.02 7.68 -6.04
CA SER A 140 10.99 8.53 -7.23
C SER A 140 10.31 9.87 -6.99
N SER A 141 10.48 10.80 -7.93
CA SER A 141 9.86 12.13 -7.89
C SER A 141 9.52 12.66 -9.28
N ASP A 142 10.46 12.58 -10.23
CA ASP A 142 10.38 13.23 -11.55
C ASP A 142 9.49 12.53 -12.57
N VAL A 143 9.18 11.25 -12.34
CA VAL A 143 8.31 10.44 -13.20
C VAL A 143 6.95 10.18 -12.58
N LEU A 144 6.01 9.84 -13.46
CA LEU A 144 4.77 9.19 -13.06
C LEU A 144 5.14 7.84 -12.44
N LEU A 145 4.71 7.61 -11.20
CA LEU A 145 4.69 6.26 -10.65
C LEU A 145 3.44 5.59 -11.22
N SER A 146 3.66 4.62 -12.11
CA SER A 146 2.59 3.95 -12.87
C SER A 146 1.58 3.29 -11.94
N PRO A 147 0.27 3.33 -12.26
CA PRO A 147 -0.73 2.63 -11.46
C PRO A 147 -0.43 1.12 -11.37
N HIS A 148 -0.34 0.60 -10.14
CA HIS A 148 -0.05 -0.81 -9.88
C HIS A 148 -0.76 -1.31 -8.60
N THR A 149 -0.91 -2.63 -8.54
CA THR A 149 -1.17 -3.40 -7.32
C THR A 149 0.13 -3.47 -6.52
N GLU A 150 0.09 -3.16 -5.23
CA GLU A 150 1.27 -3.22 -4.36
C GLU A 150 1.82 -4.64 -4.30
N ASP A 151 3.13 -4.78 -4.49
CA ASP A 151 3.86 -6.06 -4.49
C ASP A 151 3.22 -7.12 -5.42
N ALA A 152 2.71 -6.68 -6.57
CA ALA A 152 1.92 -7.52 -7.49
C ALA A 152 2.61 -8.81 -7.91
N PHE A 153 3.94 -8.87 -7.93
CA PHE A 153 4.69 -10.08 -8.26
C PHE A 153 4.50 -11.21 -7.21
N HIS A 154 4.09 -10.89 -5.99
CA HIS A 154 4.11 -11.83 -4.87
C HIS A 154 2.71 -12.40 -4.54
N PRO A 155 2.57 -13.73 -4.33
CA PRO A 155 1.28 -14.34 -3.96
C PRO A 155 0.83 -13.97 -2.54
N GLY A 156 1.80 -13.83 -1.64
CA GLY A 156 1.61 -13.34 -0.28
C GLY A 156 1.45 -11.81 -0.15
N ARG A 157 1.24 -11.05 -1.24
CA ARG A 157 1.09 -9.58 -1.19
C ARG A 157 -0.01 -9.13 -0.23
N ALA A 158 0.08 -7.91 0.26
CA ALA A 158 -0.90 -7.37 1.21
C ALA A 158 -2.33 -7.39 0.64
N HIS A 159 -3.33 -7.54 1.52
CA HIS A 159 -4.73 -7.30 1.19
C HIS A 159 -5.05 -5.80 1.27
N LEU A 160 -4.45 -5.10 2.23
CA LEU A 160 -4.58 -3.65 2.37
C LEU A 160 -3.22 -2.96 2.33
N LEU A 161 -3.14 -1.87 1.58
CA LEU A 161 -2.05 -0.91 1.64
C LEU A 161 -2.53 0.32 2.42
N MET A 162 -1.71 0.78 3.36
CA MET A 162 -1.96 1.99 4.13
C MET A 162 -0.90 3.05 3.84
N LEU A 163 -1.32 4.30 3.63
CA LEU A 163 -0.45 5.45 3.41
C LEU A 163 -0.84 6.57 4.38
N GLY A 164 -0.06 6.77 5.44
CA GLY A 164 -0.25 7.83 6.42
C GLY A 164 0.60 9.05 6.10
N CYS A 165 -0.02 10.22 5.96
CA CYS A 165 0.70 11.44 5.57
C CYS A 165 1.32 12.15 6.78
N MET A 166 2.64 12.30 6.77
CA MET A 166 3.38 13.11 7.74
C MET A 166 3.50 14.54 7.23
N ARG A 167 3.89 14.71 5.95
CA ARG A 167 4.10 16.02 5.30
C ARG A 167 3.75 15.96 3.82
N ASN A 168 3.06 16.99 3.31
CA ASN A 168 2.72 17.13 1.89
C ASN A 168 2.37 18.58 1.51
N HIS A 169 3.32 19.52 1.67
CA HIS A 169 3.08 20.96 1.47
C HIS A 169 2.63 21.32 0.04
N ASP A 170 3.02 20.53 -0.96
CA ASP A 170 2.68 20.78 -2.37
C ASP A 170 1.40 20.06 -2.83
N HIS A 171 0.68 19.40 -1.92
CA HIS A 171 -0.55 18.68 -2.24
C HIS A 171 -0.37 17.62 -3.34
N ILE A 172 0.76 16.89 -3.31
CA ILE A 172 1.08 15.85 -4.29
C ILE A 172 0.11 14.68 -4.10
N ALA A 173 -0.62 14.37 -5.17
CA ALA A 173 -1.66 13.36 -5.15
C ALA A 173 -1.12 11.94 -5.37
N THR A 174 -1.62 11.01 -4.56
CA THR A 174 -1.67 9.59 -4.90
C THR A 174 -2.83 9.38 -5.87
N THR A 175 -2.59 8.74 -7.01
CA THR A 175 -3.68 8.34 -7.92
C THR A 175 -4.21 6.99 -7.49
N ALA A 176 -5.52 6.77 -7.56
CA ALA A 176 -6.14 5.48 -7.27
C ALA A 176 -7.26 5.17 -8.26
N ALA A 177 -7.38 3.92 -8.69
CA ALA A 177 -8.43 3.48 -9.61
C ALA A 177 -8.94 2.09 -9.23
N SER A 178 -10.23 1.97 -8.98
CA SER A 178 -10.89 0.71 -8.65
C SER A 178 -11.32 -0.05 -9.90
N ILE A 179 -11.01 -1.35 -9.93
CA ILE A 179 -11.48 -2.28 -10.95
C ILE A 179 -13.01 -2.40 -10.95
N ARG A 180 -13.69 -2.09 -9.85
CA ARG A 180 -15.16 -2.15 -9.80
C ARG A 180 -15.83 -1.00 -10.57
N LYS A 181 -15.07 0.01 -11.00
CA LYS A 181 -15.57 1.16 -11.76
C LYS A 181 -15.26 1.10 -13.26
N VAL A 182 -14.42 0.14 -13.69
CA VAL A 182 -14.06 -0.01 -15.10
C VAL A 182 -15.20 -0.60 -15.92
N ARG A 183 -15.20 -0.33 -17.23
CA ARG A 183 -16.16 -0.89 -18.19
C ARG A 183 -15.40 -1.62 -19.27
N LEU A 184 -15.32 -2.94 -19.12
CA LEU A 184 -14.74 -3.85 -20.11
C LEU A 184 -15.85 -4.74 -20.67
N ASP A 185 -15.70 -5.15 -21.92
CA ASP A 185 -16.58 -6.16 -22.51
C ASP A 185 -16.21 -7.58 -22.03
N ASP A 186 -17.11 -8.54 -22.24
CA ASP A 186 -16.90 -9.92 -21.78
C ASP A 186 -15.67 -10.56 -22.44
N ALA A 187 -15.34 -10.17 -23.68
CA ALA A 187 -14.18 -10.71 -24.39
C ALA A 187 -12.85 -10.25 -23.76
N ASP A 188 -12.77 -9.00 -23.32
CA ASP A 188 -11.63 -8.46 -22.57
C ASP A 188 -11.51 -9.12 -21.20
N LEU A 189 -12.63 -9.28 -20.48
CA LEU A 189 -12.65 -9.97 -19.19
C LEU A 189 -12.16 -11.42 -19.32
N ASP A 190 -12.67 -12.16 -20.30
CA ASP A 190 -12.26 -13.54 -20.58
C ASP A 190 -10.79 -13.64 -21.01
N THR A 191 -10.28 -12.62 -21.71
CA THR A 191 -8.88 -12.57 -22.14
C THR A 191 -7.94 -12.30 -20.97
N LEU A 192 -8.31 -11.37 -20.08
CA LEU A 192 -7.50 -10.96 -18.93
C LEU A 192 -7.64 -11.92 -17.73
N ALA A 193 -8.65 -12.77 -17.73
CA ALA A 193 -8.79 -13.86 -16.76
C ALA A 193 -7.91 -15.08 -17.05
N ARG A 194 -7.30 -15.15 -18.24
CA ARG A 194 -6.35 -16.21 -18.58
C ARG A 194 -4.95 -15.84 -18.07
N PRO A 195 -4.28 -16.74 -17.33
CA PRO A 195 -2.87 -16.58 -17.03
C PRO A 195 -2.09 -16.58 -18.35
N ALA A 196 -1.43 -15.46 -18.65
CA ALA A 196 -0.75 -15.26 -19.94
C ALA A 196 0.66 -14.68 -19.83
N LEU A 197 0.95 -13.99 -18.73
CA LEU A 197 2.24 -13.35 -18.47
C LEU A 197 2.53 -13.38 -16.98
N PRO A 198 3.81 -13.41 -16.58
CA PRO A 198 4.19 -13.19 -15.19
C PRO A 198 4.17 -11.70 -14.84
N ILE A 199 4.22 -11.40 -13.55
CA ILE A 199 4.56 -10.08 -13.03
C ILE A 199 5.90 -10.21 -12.30
N LEU A 200 6.92 -9.47 -12.75
CA LEU A 200 8.28 -9.57 -12.24
C LEU A 200 8.48 -8.70 -10.99
N PRO A 201 9.45 -9.02 -10.11
CA PRO A 201 9.78 -8.18 -8.97
C PRO A 201 10.26 -6.78 -9.39
N ASP A 202 9.89 -5.78 -8.60
CA ASP A 202 10.25 -4.39 -8.86
C ASP A 202 11.73 -4.06 -8.53
N ASP A 203 12.13 -2.81 -8.79
CA ASP A 203 13.49 -2.34 -8.57
C ASP A 203 13.93 -2.34 -7.09
N ALA A 204 13.00 -2.33 -6.14
CA ALA A 204 13.29 -2.39 -4.71
C ALA A 204 13.70 -3.80 -4.25
N TYR A 205 13.37 -4.87 -5.00
CA TYR A 205 13.68 -6.26 -4.63
C TYR A 205 14.90 -6.82 -5.39
N THR A 206 16.10 -6.33 -5.06
CA THR A 206 17.34 -6.76 -5.74
C THR A 206 17.56 -8.27 -5.73
N GLU A 207 17.33 -8.95 -4.59
CA GLU A 207 17.51 -10.40 -4.49
C GLU A 207 16.47 -11.19 -5.31
N ALA A 208 15.21 -10.75 -5.31
CA ALA A 208 14.13 -11.43 -6.02
C ALA A 208 14.33 -11.39 -7.55
N ARG A 209 14.98 -10.33 -8.07
CA ARG A 209 15.30 -10.21 -9.50
C ARG A 209 16.34 -11.25 -9.97
N GLY A 210 17.14 -11.81 -9.06
CA GLY A 210 18.10 -12.86 -9.34
C GLY A 210 17.54 -14.28 -9.23
N PHE A 211 16.24 -14.45 -8.99
CA PHE A 211 15.64 -15.76 -8.76
C PHE A 211 15.60 -16.61 -10.04
N GLU A 212 16.15 -17.83 -9.98
CA GLU A 212 16.32 -18.72 -11.15
C GLU A 212 15.05 -19.51 -11.53
N GLY A 213 13.98 -19.45 -10.75
CA GLY A 213 12.74 -20.16 -11.05
C GLY A 213 11.94 -19.49 -12.18
N LEU A 214 11.27 -20.30 -12.99
CA LEU A 214 10.44 -19.81 -14.09
C LEU A 214 9.23 -19.05 -13.51
N PRO A 215 9.10 -17.74 -13.81
CA PRO A 215 7.95 -16.95 -13.37
C PRO A 215 6.61 -17.58 -13.79
N PRO A 216 5.67 -17.81 -12.87
CA PRO A 216 4.34 -18.30 -13.24
C PRO A 216 3.59 -17.21 -14.00
N ASP A 217 2.89 -17.61 -15.06
CA ASP A 217 1.92 -16.72 -15.67
C ASP A 217 0.72 -16.56 -14.72
N VAL A 218 0.22 -15.32 -14.59
CA VAL A 218 -0.85 -14.97 -13.65
C VAL A 218 -2.02 -14.33 -14.38
N PRO A 219 -3.28 -14.53 -13.93
CA PRO A 219 -4.41 -13.80 -14.46
C PRO A 219 -4.35 -12.34 -14.01
N THR A 220 -4.64 -11.41 -14.91
CA THR A 220 -4.76 -9.98 -14.55
C THR A 220 -6.06 -9.70 -13.81
N LEU A 221 -7.14 -10.38 -14.19
CA LEU A 221 -8.48 -10.23 -13.62
C LEU A 221 -9.03 -11.56 -13.15
N TRP A 222 -9.85 -11.56 -12.10
CA TRP A 222 -10.68 -12.70 -11.75
C TRP A 222 -11.95 -12.24 -11.03
N ARG A 223 -12.95 -13.12 -10.96
CA ARG A 223 -14.17 -12.86 -10.19
C ARG A 223 -14.07 -13.57 -8.83
N SER A 224 -14.27 -12.80 -7.78
CA SER A 224 -14.55 -13.31 -6.42
C SER A 224 -16.07 -13.31 -6.18
N ALA A 225 -16.50 -13.82 -5.01
CA ALA A 225 -17.90 -13.76 -4.59
C ALA A 225 -18.45 -12.33 -4.55
N ASP A 226 -17.59 -11.34 -4.25
CA ASP A 226 -17.96 -9.93 -4.06
C ASP A 226 -17.75 -9.08 -5.32
N GLY A 227 -17.34 -9.67 -6.44
CA GLY A 227 -17.18 -8.99 -7.71
C GLY A 227 -15.81 -9.16 -8.36
N LEU A 228 -15.51 -8.26 -9.31
CA LEU A 228 -14.28 -8.27 -10.09
C LEU A 228 -13.09 -7.82 -9.24
N THR A 229 -11.96 -8.49 -9.44
CA THR A 229 -10.71 -8.34 -8.70
C THR A 229 -9.55 -8.23 -9.71
N LEU A 230 -8.40 -7.71 -9.26
CA LEU A 230 -7.28 -7.29 -10.11
C LEU A 230 -5.93 -7.63 -9.48
N ARG A 231 -4.97 -8.01 -10.34
CA ARG A 231 -3.54 -8.08 -10.04
C ARG A 231 -2.80 -7.52 -11.25
N PHE A 232 -2.26 -6.31 -11.11
CA PHE A 232 -1.85 -5.52 -12.26
C PHE A 232 -0.63 -4.67 -11.95
N ASP A 233 0.38 -4.77 -12.80
CA ASP A 233 1.57 -3.94 -12.74
C ASP A 233 2.18 -3.82 -14.15
N PRO A 234 1.91 -2.71 -14.87
CA PRO A 234 2.32 -2.56 -16.25
C PRO A 234 3.83 -2.30 -16.38
N ALA A 235 4.49 -1.83 -15.31
CA ALA A 235 5.92 -1.55 -15.33
C ALA A 235 6.74 -2.84 -15.29
N TYR A 236 6.22 -3.87 -14.62
CA TYR A 236 6.91 -5.16 -14.43
C TYR A 236 6.19 -6.36 -15.06
N THR A 237 5.15 -6.13 -15.86
CA THR A 237 4.55 -7.16 -16.74
C THR A 237 5.22 -7.08 -18.13
N PRO A 238 5.85 -8.15 -18.64
CA PRO A 238 6.56 -8.14 -19.93
C PRO A 238 5.57 -8.24 -21.11
N LEU A 239 4.81 -7.17 -21.32
CA LEU A 239 3.70 -7.12 -22.28
C LEU A 239 4.17 -7.42 -23.69
N GLU A 240 5.41 -7.13 -24.09
CA GLU A 240 6.02 -7.51 -25.38
C GLU A 240 5.89 -9.00 -25.70
N ARG A 241 5.83 -9.87 -24.70
CA ARG A 241 5.62 -11.32 -24.87
C ARG A 241 4.16 -11.73 -25.11
N ALA A 242 3.20 -10.83 -24.88
CA ALA A 242 1.77 -11.13 -25.02
C ALA A 242 1.32 -11.26 -26.47
N THR A 243 0.28 -12.06 -26.69
CA THR A 243 -0.46 -12.06 -27.95
C THR A 243 -1.03 -10.67 -28.27
N PRO A 244 -1.25 -10.33 -29.56
CA PRO A 244 -1.87 -9.05 -29.93
C PRO A 244 -3.22 -8.81 -29.24
N GLY A 245 -4.03 -9.88 -29.07
CA GLY A 245 -5.32 -9.82 -28.38
C GLY A 245 -5.19 -9.47 -26.90
N HIS A 246 -4.31 -10.16 -26.18
CA HIS A 246 -4.07 -9.88 -24.75
C HIS A 246 -3.55 -8.46 -24.54
N ARG A 247 -2.58 -8.01 -25.35
CA ARG A 247 -2.05 -6.64 -25.30
C ARG A 247 -3.13 -5.59 -25.56
N ALA A 248 -4.06 -5.86 -26.47
CA ALA A 248 -5.17 -4.94 -26.75
C ALA A 248 -6.16 -4.86 -25.57
N ALA A 249 -6.51 -6.00 -24.96
CA ALA A 249 -7.35 -6.04 -23.76
C ALA A 249 -6.69 -5.32 -22.58
N TYR A 250 -5.40 -5.56 -22.36
CA TYR A 250 -4.61 -4.91 -21.30
C TYR A 250 -4.58 -3.38 -21.46
N ARG A 251 -4.39 -2.88 -22.69
CA ARG A 251 -4.47 -1.44 -22.99
C ARG A 251 -5.86 -0.84 -22.77
N ARG A 252 -6.93 -1.61 -23.01
CA ARG A 252 -8.30 -1.16 -22.71
C ARG A 252 -8.52 -1.08 -21.21
N LEU A 253 -8.00 -2.06 -20.45
CA LEU A 253 -7.99 -2.00 -18.98
C LEU A 253 -7.21 -0.77 -18.48
N GLU A 254 -6.01 -0.50 -18.98
CA GLU A 254 -5.23 0.71 -18.66
C GLU A 254 -6.03 2.00 -18.91
N ALA A 255 -6.66 2.10 -20.08
CA ALA A 255 -7.47 3.26 -20.45
C ALA A 255 -8.67 3.45 -19.52
N GLU A 256 -9.34 2.36 -19.14
CA GLU A 256 -10.46 2.40 -18.21
C GLU A 256 -10.04 2.73 -16.78
N LEU A 257 -8.92 2.17 -16.30
CA LEU A 257 -8.33 2.52 -15.00
C LEU A 257 -7.96 4.01 -14.96
N ALA A 258 -7.34 4.54 -16.02
CA ALA A 258 -7.05 5.96 -16.15
C ALA A 258 -8.34 6.83 -16.18
N ARG A 259 -9.39 6.36 -16.86
CA ARG A 259 -10.70 7.05 -16.93
C ARG A 259 -11.35 7.18 -15.54
N VAL A 260 -11.29 6.12 -14.73
CA VAL A 260 -11.92 6.08 -13.40
C VAL A 260 -11.01 6.57 -12.29
N SER A 261 -9.75 6.88 -12.60
CA SER A 261 -8.77 7.31 -11.62
C SER A 261 -9.19 8.60 -10.90
N VAL A 262 -9.02 8.57 -9.59
CA VAL A 262 -9.19 9.69 -8.66
C VAL A 262 -7.83 10.13 -8.12
N ALA A 263 -7.69 11.42 -7.82
CA ALA A 263 -6.49 11.99 -7.21
C ALA A 263 -6.73 12.25 -5.72
N VAL A 264 -5.96 11.59 -4.86
CA VAL A 264 -6.04 11.70 -3.40
C VAL A 264 -4.81 12.44 -2.89
N SER A 265 -4.96 13.74 -2.63
CA SER A 265 -3.93 14.55 -1.97
C SER A 265 -4.13 14.51 -0.46
N LEU A 266 -3.32 13.68 0.22
CA LEU A 266 -3.38 13.56 1.67
C LEU A 266 -2.81 14.81 2.37
N ALA A 267 -3.52 15.26 3.40
CA ALA A 267 -3.03 16.22 4.39
C ALA A 267 -2.35 15.50 5.56
N PRO A 268 -1.44 16.17 6.32
CA PRO A 268 -0.85 15.60 7.52
C PRO A 268 -1.90 15.03 8.48
N GLY A 269 -1.70 13.79 8.93
CA GLY A 269 -2.64 13.06 9.79
C GLY A 269 -3.75 12.30 9.05
N GLU A 270 -3.86 12.42 7.74
CA GLU A 270 -4.75 11.56 6.95
C GLU A 270 -4.07 10.23 6.60
N VAL A 271 -4.85 9.14 6.62
CA VAL A 271 -4.41 7.81 6.22
C VAL A 271 -5.29 7.32 5.08
N LEU A 272 -4.70 7.10 3.90
CA LEU A 272 -5.37 6.39 2.81
C LEU A 272 -5.22 4.89 3.03
N VAL A 273 -6.35 4.17 3.03
CA VAL A 273 -6.40 2.70 3.04
C VAL A 273 -6.91 2.25 1.67
N VAL A 274 -6.16 1.37 1.03
CA VAL A 274 -6.42 0.84 -0.31
C VAL A 274 -6.59 -0.67 -0.22
N ASP A 275 -7.69 -1.19 -0.76
CA ASP A 275 -7.87 -2.62 -0.99
C ASP A 275 -7.05 -3.03 -2.22
N ASN A 276 -5.95 -3.74 -1.97
CA ASN A 276 -4.92 -4.02 -2.96
C ASN A 276 -5.37 -5.02 -4.05
N ASP A 277 -6.46 -5.76 -3.77
CA ASP A 277 -7.06 -6.67 -4.74
C ASP A 277 -8.09 -5.94 -5.65
N LEU A 278 -8.51 -4.72 -5.29
CA LEU A 278 -9.52 -3.95 -6.03
C LEU A 278 -8.97 -2.69 -6.69
N VAL A 279 -7.91 -2.09 -6.13
CA VAL A 279 -7.47 -0.76 -6.51
C VAL A 279 -6.01 -0.78 -6.92
N VAL A 280 -5.72 -0.27 -8.11
CA VAL A 280 -4.36 0.15 -8.46
C VAL A 280 -4.12 1.55 -7.95
N HIS A 281 -2.90 1.80 -7.51
CA HIS A 281 -2.49 3.10 -7.03
C HIS A 281 -1.17 3.52 -7.70
N GLY A 282 -0.93 4.83 -7.73
CA GLY A 282 0.25 5.43 -8.32
C GLY A 282 0.45 6.83 -7.76
N ARG A 283 1.31 7.62 -8.39
CA ARG A 283 1.57 8.98 -7.92
C ARG A 283 1.94 9.88 -9.08
N VAL A 284 1.41 11.10 -9.05
CA VAL A 284 1.81 12.13 -10.02
C VAL A 284 3.29 12.51 -9.83
N PRO A 285 3.99 12.95 -10.90
CA PRO A 285 5.32 13.52 -10.78
C PRO A 285 5.32 14.78 -9.90
N PHE A 286 6.43 15.04 -9.22
CA PHE A 286 6.66 16.26 -8.46
C PHE A 286 8.16 16.59 -8.39
N LYS A 287 8.50 17.83 -8.03
CA LYS A 287 9.90 18.24 -7.86
C LYS A 287 10.29 18.20 -6.40
N ALA A 288 11.16 17.27 -6.05
CA ALA A 288 11.75 17.18 -4.71
C ALA A 288 12.79 18.31 -4.51
N ARG A 289 12.89 18.81 -3.28
CA ARG A 289 13.80 19.90 -2.88
C ARG A 289 15.05 19.40 -2.16
N TYR A 290 14.95 18.24 -1.50
CA TYR A 290 15.99 17.62 -0.68
C TYR A 290 16.50 18.53 0.45
N ASP A 291 15.66 19.45 0.93
CA ASP A 291 15.96 20.42 1.99
C ASP A 291 15.27 20.08 3.33
N GLY A 292 14.65 18.91 3.41
CA GLY A 292 13.87 18.46 4.57
C GLY A 292 12.40 18.89 4.57
N THR A 293 11.91 19.56 3.54
CA THR A 293 10.50 19.98 3.42
C THR A 293 9.67 19.10 2.48
N ASP A 294 10.29 18.08 1.88
CA ASP A 294 9.64 17.21 0.92
C ASP A 294 8.50 16.38 1.50
N ARG A 295 7.66 15.88 0.59
CA ARG A 295 6.59 14.93 0.89
C ARG A 295 7.12 13.73 1.66
N TRP A 296 6.44 13.40 2.75
CA TRP A 296 6.75 12.27 3.61
C TRP A 296 5.49 11.50 3.98
N LEU A 297 5.43 10.24 3.57
CA LEU A 297 4.40 9.30 4.03
C LEU A 297 5.03 8.15 4.83
N LYS A 298 4.24 7.60 5.75
CA LYS A 298 4.43 6.28 6.33
C LYS A 298 3.61 5.26 5.55
N ARG A 299 4.13 4.05 5.34
CA ARG A 299 3.43 2.97 4.63
C ARG A 299 3.40 1.70 5.46
N ALA A 300 2.24 1.06 5.57
CA ALA A 300 2.08 -0.24 6.20
C ALA A 300 1.29 -1.18 5.28
N SER A 301 1.60 -2.47 5.37
CA SER A 301 0.98 -3.54 4.58
C SER A 301 0.24 -4.48 5.53
N VAL A 302 -0.99 -4.85 5.19
CA VAL A 302 -1.85 -5.67 6.07
C VAL A 302 -2.39 -6.90 5.34
N ARG A 303 -2.28 -8.06 5.99
CA ARG A 303 -2.96 -9.29 5.61
C ARG A 303 -4.27 -9.41 6.40
N VAL A 304 -5.39 -9.32 5.71
CA VAL A 304 -6.71 -9.63 6.29
C VAL A 304 -6.86 -11.16 6.43
N LEU A 305 -7.01 -11.65 7.67
CA LEU A 305 -7.17 -13.07 7.96
C LEU A 305 -8.50 -13.63 7.46
N GLY A 306 -8.48 -14.87 6.93
CA GLY A 306 -9.68 -15.56 6.45
C GLY A 306 -10.28 -15.01 5.16
N ARG A 307 -9.65 -14.00 4.53
CA ARG A 307 -10.06 -13.46 3.24
C ARG A 307 -9.60 -14.39 2.12
N ASP A 308 -10.54 -15.11 1.52
CA ASP A 308 -10.30 -16.01 0.39
C ASP A 308 -10.84 -15.41 -0.91
N THR A 309 -10.26 -14.27 -1.32
CA THR A 309 -10.67 -13.56 -2.54
C THR A 309 -9.77 -13.86 -3.73
N ARG A 310 -8.63 -14.52 -3.54
CA ARG A 310 -7.60 -14.74 -4.58
C ARG A 310 -7.71 -16.13 -5.21
N PRO A 311 -7.24 -16.33 -6.45
CA PRO A 311 -7.29 -17.64 -7.09
C PRO A 311 -6.50 -18.69 -6.29
N PRO A 312 -7.03 -19.91 -6.06
CA PRO A 312 -6.31 -20.95 -5.29
C PRO A 312 -4.92 -21.32 -5.87
N ALA A 313 -4.75 -21.18 -7.20
CA ALA A 313 -3.48 -21.41 -7.87
C ALA A 313 -2.37 -20.45 -7.41
N GLU A 314 -2.74 -19.26 -6.92
CA GLU A 314 -1.80 -18.25 -6.45
C GLU A 314 -0.99 -18.75 -5.24
N ALA A 315 -1.58 -19.61 -4.40
CA ALA A 315 -0.89 -20.18 -3.23
C ALA A 315 0.29 -21.11 -3.59
N ALA A 316 0.37 -21.58 -4.85
CA ALA A 316 1.45 -22.42 -5.34
C ALA A 316 2.59 -21.63 -6.01
N GLU A 317 2.44 -20.31 -6.15
CA GLU A 317 3.49 -19.46 -6.73
C GLU A 317 4.70 -19.37 -5.79
N HIS A 318 5.90 -19.39 -6.36
CA HIS A 318 7.15 -19.45 -5.59
C HIS A 318 7.56 -18.11 -4.95
N GLY A 319 6.80 -17.01 -5.17
CA GLY A 319 7.07 -15.68 -4.58
C GLY A 319 8.47 -15.12 -4.85
N TYR A 320 9.14 -15.62 -5.90
CA TYR A 320 10.54 -15.31 -6.22
C TYR A 320 11.51 -15.54 -5.04
N GLY A 321 11.22 -16.55 -4.20
CA GLY A 321 12.01 -16.86 -3.02
C GLY A 321 11.84 -15.87 -1.86
N GLN A 322 10.95 -14.88 -2.00
CA GLN A 322 10.61 -13.97 -0.91
C GLN A 322 9.54 -14.60 -0.01
N ALA A 323 9.54 -14.17 1.25
CA ALA A 323 8.51 -14.51 2.21
C ALA A 323 8.15 -13.25 3.00
N ALA A 324 6.85 -13.07 3.25
CA ALA A 324 6.38 -12.03 4.14
C ALA A 324 6.69 -12.43 5.59
N VAL A 325 7.18 -11.48 6.37
CA VAL A 325 7.21 -11.59 7.83
C VAL A 325 5.89 -11.07 8.36
N GLU A 326 5.22 -11.84 9.21
CA GLU A 326 3.95 -11.45 9.81
C GLU A 326 4.19 -11.03 11.27
N ALA A 327 3.58 -9.92 11.69
CA ALA A 327 3.86 -9.32 12.99
C ALA A 327 3.43 -10.19 14.19
N HIS A 328 2.48 -11.10 13.97
CA HIS A 328 1.84 -11.89 15.03
C HIS A 328 1.91 -13.40 14.76
N ALA A 329 2.79 -13.84 13.86
CA ALA A 329 3.05 -15.25 13.65
C ALA A 329 3.55 -15.88 14.97
N ALA A 330 2.90 -16.98 15.37
CA ALA A 330 3.16 -17.73 16.60
C ALA A 330 4.48 -18.51 16.55
#